data_AF-A0A0H5D176-F1
#
_entry.id   AF-A0A0H5D176-F1
#
_cell.length_a   1.000
_cell.length_b   1.000
_cell.length_c   1.000
_cell.angle_alpha   90.00
_cell.angle_beta   90.00
_cell.angle_gamma   90.00
#
_symmetry.space_group_name_H-M   'P 1'
#
loop_
_entity.id
_entity.type
_entity.pdbx_description
1 polymer ?
#
loop_
_entity_poly.entity_id
_entity_poly.type
_entity_poly.pdbx_seq_one_letter_code
_entity_poly.pdbx_strand_id
1 'polypeptide(L)'
;MTLAELVPSIGLAGAPPLEEDLWPAGTRVVDGGDVTVGGVAMTEVAARFGTPCQVLAEAEIRRRARRFHRTLDGVEIVYAGKALPCAAAFRWADEEGLSLDVCSAGELAVARAVGFPAERILLHGNVKTDDDLKAALSYGVGRIVVDSADEIDRLAGLTTGQDVLVRVTPGVDAHTHRAIATGVEGQKFGLSLASGAAATAVGQVLAQPGLRFAGLHCHLGSQVRRVAAYEDAARRMVGLIADLWARYQVTVPQLDLGGGFAVPYLPGEADFDLLGFATRLRTAVTDECAGRRVPVPRLAVEPGRSLVATAGVTLYRVVSVKDRFVAVDGGMSDNPRPALYGVRYAVRLVGRTTKAVRRRMTVVGRHCEAGDIVAEDVPLPADIHSGDLLAVPVTGAYHHAMAANYNQVGRPPIIGVCDGSTRVLVRRETEHDLLRRDVFVRTMVATTERSPTMTAPQEPIETDYTGGGVPTFDYVRERVEGKLAGSAGATELAGELPEAKSVEEQLAEREKAGKSKLEEIRRAMRGEGG
;
A
#
# COMPACT_ATOMS: atom_id res chain seq x y z
N MET A 1 12.69 23.18 -24.82
CA MET A 1 12.85 24.38 -23.96
C MET A 1 11.53 25.13 -23.92
N THR A 2 10.80 25.05 -22.81
CA THR A 2 9.50 25.74 -22.63
C THR A 2 9.71 27.18 -22.15
N LEU A 3 8.72 28.04 -22.33
CA LEU A 3 8.78 29.44 -21.85
C LEU A 3 9.03 29.52 -20.33
N ALA A 4 8.60 28.51 -19.58
CA ALA A 4 8.82 28.37 -18.13
C ALA A 4 10.27 28.04 -17.76
N GLU A 5 11.02 27.37 -18.65
CA GLU A 5 12.45 27.06 -18.45
C GLU A 5 13.34 28.27 -18.75
N LEU A 6 12.90 29.17 -19.63
CA LEU A 6 13.63 30.38 -20.00
C LEU A 6 13.38 31.56 -19.04
N VAL A 7 12.24 31.56 -18.34
CA VAL A 7 11.86 32.63 -17.40
C VAL A 7 11.26 32.00 -16.13
N PRO A 8 12.09 31.69 -15.11
CA PRO A 8 11.64 31.01 -13.89
C PRO A 8 10.53 31.75 -13.13
N SER A 9 10.45 33.08 -13.26
CA SER A 9 9.41 33.92 -12.66
C SER A 9 8.02 33.73 -13.30
N ILE A 10 7.93 33.27 -14.55
CA ILE A 10 6.65 32.93 -15.21
C ILE A 10 6.13 31.58 -14.70
N GLY A 11 7.02 30.62 -14.42
CA GLY A 11 6.66 29.34 -13.79
C GLY A 11 6.18 29.46 -12.33
N LEU A 12 6.43 30.60 -11.68
CA LEU A 12 6.05 30.88 -10.29
C LEU A 12 4.68 31.58 -10.14
N ALA A 13 4.08 32.06 -11.23
CA ALA A 13 2.90 32.93 -11.18
C ALA A 13 1.61 32.33 -11.79
N GLY A 14 1.63 31.06 -12.19
CA GLY A 14 0.46 30.36 -12.74
C GLY A 14 0.24 28.98 -12.10
N ALA A 15 -0.99 28.45 -12.18
CA ALA A 15 -1.22 27.05 -11.89
C ALA A 15 -0.41 26.20 -12.89
N PRO A 16 0.43 25.25 -12.46
CA PRO A 16 1.17 24.40 -13.38
C PRO A 16 0.16 23.64 -14.26
N PRO A 17 0.54 23.33 -15.51
CA PRO A 17 -0.29 22.49 -16.37
C PRO A 17 -0.64 21.19 -15.64
N LEU A 18 -1.76 20.58 -16.02
CA LEU A 18 -2.12 19.27 -15.48
C LEU A 18 -1.05 18.26 -15.90
N GLU A 19 -0.57 17.46 -14.95
CA GLU A 19 0.43 16.43 -15.22
C GLU A 19 -0.25 15.20 -15.82
N GLU A 20 -0.65 15.29 -17.10
CA GLU A 20 -1.60 14.39 -17.76
C GLU A 20 -1.34 12.89 -17.53
N ASP A 21 -0.08 12.46 -17.45
CA ASP A 21 0.31 11.06 -17.24
C ASP A 21 0.00 10.51 -15.84
N LEU A 22 -0.24 11.38 -14.85
CA LEU A 22 -0.52 10.99 -13.47
C LEU A 22 -2.01 10.90 -13.15
N TRP A 23 -2.83 11.63 -13.88
CA TRP A 23 -4.26 11.76 -13.59
C TRP A 23 -5.09 10.77 -14.42
N PRO A 24 -6.29 10.38 -13.96
CA PRO A 24 -7.21 9.62 -14.79
C PRO A 24 -7.48 10.32 -16.12
N ALA A 25 -7.59 9.59 -17.23
CA ALA A 25 -7.83 10.24 -18.52
C ALA A 25 -9.14 11.01 -18.55
N GLY A 26 -9.13 12.12 -19.28
CA GLY A 26 -10.26 13.06 -19.32
C GLY A 26 -10.34 13.97 -18.10
N THR A 27 -9.37 13.91 -17.18
CA THR A 27 -9.22 14.90 -16.11
C THR A 27 -8.98 16.28 -16.71
N ARG A 28 -9.68 17.30 -16.21
CA ARG A 28 -9.54 18.68 -16.69
C ARG A 28 -9.46 19.64 -15.52
N VAL A 29 -8.58 20.63 -15.63
CA VAL A 29 -8.65 21.82 -14.77
C VAL A 29 -9.82 22.68 -15.26
N VAL A 30 -10.67 23.13 -14.35
CA VAL A 30 -11.81 23.99 -14.65
C VAL A 30 -11.62 25.39 -14.07
N ASP A 31 -12.47 26.32 -14.49
CA ASP A 31 -12.48 27.69 -13.97
C ASP A 31 -12.56 27.70 -12.45
N GLY A 32 -11.86 28.66 -11.83
CA GLY A 32 -11.74 28.71 -10.38
C GLY A 32 -10.68 27.76 -9.80
N GLY A 33 -9.99 26.95 -10.60
CA GLY A 33 -8.83 26.16 -10.17
C GLY A 33 -9.18 24.79 -9.56
N ASP A 34 -10.43 24.35 -9.72
CA ASP A 34 -10.80 22.97 -9.42
C ASP A 34 -10.37 22.02 -10.55
N VAL A 35 -10.44 20.73 -10.25
CA VAL A 35 -10.18 19.64 -11.18
C VAL A 35 -11.44 18.79 -11.29
N THR A 36 -11.78 18.38 -12.51
CA THR A 36 -12.84 17.40 -12.76
C THR A 36 -12.23 16.05 -13.08
N VAL A 37 -12.73 14.99 -12.45
CA VAL A 37 -12.35 13.59 -12.73
C VAL A 37 -13.62 12.83 -13.06
N GLY A 38 -13.66 12.14 -14.20
CA GLY A 38 -14.88 11.48 -14.67
C GLY A 38 -16.06 12.44 -14.85
N GLY A 39 -15.79 13.72 -15.13
CA GLY A 39 -16.80 14.78 -15.26
C GLY A 39 -17.29 15.40 -13.95
N VAL A 40 -16.75 15.01 -12.80
CA VAL A 40 -17.20 15.48 -11.48
C VAL A 40 -16.13 16.37 -10.84
N ALA A 41 -16.52 17.52 -10.30
CA ALA A 41 -15.63 18.44 -9.60
C ALA A 41 -15.11 17.86 -8.28
N MET A 42 -13.81 17.97 -7.99
CA MET A 42 -13.23 17.42 -6.76
C MET A 42 -13.72 18.14 -5.51
N THR A 43 -14.02 19.44 -5.61
CA THR A 43 -14.68 20.17 -4.51
C THR A 43 -16.07 19.64 -4.19
N GLU A 44 -16.84 19.23 -5.21
CA GLU A 44 -18.16 18.60 -5.03
C GLU A 44 -18.03 17.27 -4.28
N VAL A 45 -17.09 16.43 -4.70
CA VAL A 45 -16.82 15.14 -4.02
C VAL A 45 -16.45 15.38 -2.56
N ALA A 46 -15.52 16.30 -2.28
CA ALA A 46 -15.09 16.61 -0.93
C ALA A 46 -16.23 17.19 -0.07
N ALA A 47 -17.10 18.02 -0.64
CA ALA A 47 -18.24 18.58 0.06
C ALA A 47 -19.28 17.51 0.41
N ARG A 48 -19.52 16.55 -0.50
CA ARG A 48 -20.59 15.56 -0.34
C ARG A 48 -20.20 14.34 0.47
N PHE A 49 -18.93 13.94 0.43
CA PHE A 49 -18.45 12.69 1.06
C PHE A 49 -17.41 12.91 2.15
N GLY A 50 -17.01 14.17 2.37
CA GLY A 50 -15.96 14.55 3.31
C GLY A 50 -14.56 14.12 2.86
N THR A 51 -13.56 14.46 3.66
CA THR A 51 -12.14 14.13 3.47
C THR A 51 -11.59 13.41 4.72
N PRO A 52 -10.52 12.60 4.60
CA PRO A 52 -9.93 12.12 3.35
C PRO A 52 -10.91 11.25 2.57
N CYS A 53 -10.79 11.25 1.24
CA CYS A 53 -11.67 10.48 0.34
C CYS A 53 -10.89 9.98 -0.87
N GLN A 54 -10.97 8.68 -1.17
CA GLN A 54 -10.40 8.12 -2.38
C GLN A 54 -11.42 8.20 -3.52
N VAL A 55 -11.07 8.86 -4.60
CA VAL A 55 -11.84 8.96 -5.84
C VAL A 55 -11.29 7.96 -6.84
N LEU A 56 -12.16 7.19 -7.49
CA LEU A 56 -11.78 6.15 -8.43
C LEU A 56 -12.52 6.32 -9.76
N ALA A 57 -11.77 6.60 -10.83
CA ALA A 57 -12.32 6.74 -12.17
C ALA A 57 -12.56 5.37 -12.81
N GLU A 58 -13.82 4.95 -12.94
CA GLU A 58 -14.19 3.65 -13.51
C GLU A 58 -13.68 3.49 -14.95
N ALA A 59 -13.89 4.54 -15.78
CA ALA A 59 -13.48 4.54 -17.18
C ALA A 59 -11.96 4.39 -17.38
N GLU A 60 -11.13 4.82 -16.41
CA GLU A 60 -9.67 4.64 -16.46
C GLU A 60 -9.29 3.17 -16.34
N ILE A 61 -9.86 2.46 -15.37
CA ILE A 61 -9.58 1.04 -15.13
C ILE A 61 -9.95 0.22 -16.36
N ARG A 62 -11.16 0.44 -16.90
CA ARG A 62 -11.63 -0.23 -18.12
C ARG A 62 -10.74 0.08 -19.31
N ARG A 63 -10.32 1.34 -19.48
CA ARG A 63 -9.40 1.72 -20.57
C ARG A 63 -8.06 1.00 -20.43
N ARG A 64 -7.51 0.90 -19.22
CA ARG A 64 -6.25 0.18 -18.94
C ARG A 64 -6.41 -1.32 -19.23
N ALA A 65 -7.49 -1.96 -18.80
CA ALA A 65 -7.80 -3.36 -19.12
C ALA A 65 -7.83 -3.61 -20.64
N ARG A 66 -8.58 -2.78 -21.38
CA ARG A 66 -8.64 -2.84 -22.85
C ARG A 66 -7.30 -2.55 -23.53
N ARG A 67 -6.45 -1.71 -22.94
CA ARG A 67 -5.08 -1.49 -23.43
C ARG A 67 -4.25 -2.77 -23.31
N PHE A 68 -4.31 -3.45 -22.17
CA PHE A 68 -3.64 -4.74 -22.00
C PHE A 68 -4.12 -5.78 -23.01
N HIS A 69 -5.43 -5.99 -23.16
CA HIS A 69 -5.95 -6.93 -24.16
C HIS A 69 -5.51 -6.61 -25.59
N ARG A 70 -5.61 -5.34 -26.02
CA ARG A 70 -5.22 -4.96 -27.38
C ARG A 70 -3.73 -5.10 -27.64
N THR A 71 -2.89 -4.77 -26.66
CA THR A 71 -1.43 -4.81 -26.83
C THR A 71 -0.87 -6.22 -26.65
N LEU A 72 -1.48 -7.04 -25.81
CA LEU A 72 -1.06 -8.41 -25.52
C LEU A 72 -2.09 -9.42 -26.04
N ASP A 73 -2.39 -9.35 -27.34
CA ASP A 73 -3.30 -10.30 -27.98
C ASP A 73 -2.84 -11.77 -27.77
N GLY A 74 -3.79 -12.64 -27.44
CA GLY A 74 -3.54 -14.05 -27.10
C GLY A 74 -2.87 -14.30 -25.73
N VAL A 75 -2.59 -13.27 -24.94
CA VAL A 75 -2.07 -13.37 -23.57
C VAL A 75 -3.23 -13.22 -22.58
N GLU A 76 -3.29 -14.09 -21.59
CA GLU A 76 -4.24 -13.96 -20.50
C GLU A 76 -3.83 -12.79 -19.59
N ILE A 77 -4.78 -11.90 -19.30
CA ILE A 77 -4.57 -10.78 -18.39
C ILE A 77 -5.26 -11.10 -17.07
N VAL A 78 -4.47 -11.27 -16.02
CA VAL A 78 -4.93 -11.59 -14.67
C VAL A 78 -4.84 -10.32 -13.83
N TYR A 79 -5.96 -9.76 -13.40
CA TYR A 79 -5.94 -8.62 -12.52
C TYR A 79 -5.38 -9.02 -11.15
N ALA A 80 -4.31 -8.34 -10.70
CA ALA A 80 -3.75 -8.62 -9.39
C ALA A 80 -4.56 -7.98 -8.25
N GLY A 81 -5.44 -8.77 -7.61
CA GLY A 81 -6.49 -8.30 -6.71
C GLY A 81 -5.97 -7.55 -5.49
N LYS A 82 -4.79 -7.93 -4.99
CA LYS A 82 -4.06 -7.24 -3.90
C LYS A 82 -3.88 -5.74 -4.11
N ALA A 83 -3.90 -5.27 -5.37
CA ALA A 83 -3.76 -3.84 -5.67
C ALA A 83 -4.99 -3.04 -5.24
N LEU A 84 -6.20 -3.56 -5.40
CA LEU A 84 -7.44 -2.91 -4.94
C LEU A 84 -8.53 -3.98 -4.72
N PRO A 85 -8.54 -4.64 -3.55
CA PRO A 85 -9.42 -5.76 -3.27
C PRO A 85 -10.83 -5.28 -2.87
N CYS A 86 -11.58 -4.74 -3.84
CA CYS A 86 -12.95 -4.29 -3.61
C CYS A 86 -13.92 -4.84 -4.66
N ALA A 87 -15.18 -4.99 -4.25
CA ALA A 87 -16.24 -5.57 -5.08
C ALA A 87 -16.40 -4.87 -6.44
N ALA A 88 -16.32 -3.54 -6.47
CA ALA A 88 -16.44 -2.78 -7.71
C ALA A 88 -15.31 -3.11 -8.70
N ALA A 89 -14.05 -3.11 -8.24
CA ALA A 89 -12.89 -3.41 -9.07
C ALA A 89 -12.95 -4.84 -9.63
N PHE A 90 -13.37 -5.82 -8.81
CA PHE A 90 -13.46 -7.21 -9.24
C PHE A 90 -14.58 -7.39 -10.27
N ARG A 91 -15.74 -6.75 -10.06
CA ARG A 91 -16.82 -6.79 -11.06
C ARG A 91 -16.41 -6.15 -12.38
N TRP A 92 -15.72 -5.02 -12.34
CA TRP A 92 -15.23 -4.38 -13.58
C TRP A 92 -14.18 -5.24 -14.28
N ALA A 93 -13.29 -5.91 -13.53
CA ALA A 93 -12.34 -6.85 -14.11
C ALA A 93 -13.05 -8.01 -14.80
N ASP A 94 -14.10 -8.57 -14.20
CA ASP A 94 -14.90 -9.63 -14.82
C ASP A 94 -15.56 -9.15 -16.12
N GLU A 95 -16.26 -8.02 -16.08
CA GLU A 95 -16.96 -7.42 -17.22
C GLU A 95 -16.01 -7.05 -18.38
N GLU A 96 -14.74 -6.72 -18.09
CA GLU A 96 -13.71 -6.48 -19.11
C GLU A 96 -13.01 -7.75 -19.59
N GLY A 97 -13.38 -8.94 -19.07
CA GLY A 97 -12.83 -10.22 -19.51
C GLY A 97 -11.49 -10.60 -18.87
N LEU A 98 -11.09 -9.95 -17.76
CA LEU A 98 -9.85 -10.26 -17.06
C LEU A 98 -9.99 -11.48 -16.15
N SER A 99 -8.95 -12.30 -16.03
CA SER A 99 -8.84 -13.24 -14.91
C SER A 99 -8.52 -12.49 -13.61
N LEU A 100 -8.53 -13.16 -12.46
CA LEU A 100 -8.28 -12.55 -11.16
C LEU A 100 -7.25 -13.34 -10.36
N ASP A 101 -6.22 -12.67 -9.86
CA ASP A 101 -5.36 -13.22 -8.82
C ASP A 101 -5.92 -12.84 -7.44
N VAL A 102 -5.87 -13.79 -6.51
CA VAL A 102 -6.14 -13.57 -5.09
C VAL A 102 -5.07 -14.23 -4.26
N CYS A 103 -4.79 -13.70 -3.07
CA CYS A 103 -3.71 -14.16 -2.19
C CYS A 103 -4.23 -14.88 -0.93
N SER A 104 -5.50 -14.68 -0.57
CA SER A 104 -6.07 -15.22 0.67
C SER A 104 -7.56 -15.50 0.58
N ALA A 105 -8.09 -16.26 1.55
CA ALA A 105 -9.52 -16.48 1.74
C ALA A 105 -10.32 -15.17 1.88
N GLY A 106 -9.70 -14.11 2.39
CA GLY A 106 -10.30 -12.77 2.51
C GLY A 106 -10.50 -12.10 1.16
N GLU A 107 -9.49 -12.10 0.30
CA GLU A 107 -9.62 -11.60 -1.08
C GLU A 107 -10.58 -12.48 -1.89
N LEU A 108 -10.52 -13.80 -1.70
CA LEU A 108 -11.48 -14.72 -2.31
C LEU A 108 -12.91 -14.42 -1.85
N ALA A 109 -13.14 -14.04 -0.59
CA ALA A 109 -14.47 -13.67 -0.12
C ALA A 109 -15.04 -12.46 -0.88
N VAL A 110 -14.20 -11.50 -1.29
CA VAL A 110 -14.61 -10.38 -2.15
C VAL A 110 -15.00 -10.88 -3.54
N ALA A 111 -14.22 -11.79 -4.12
CA ALA A 111 -14.53 -12.41 -5.42
C ALA A 111 -15.86 -13.18 -5.37
N ARG A 112 -16.09 -13.96 -4.32
CA ARG A 112 -17.36 -14.67 -4.08
C ARG A 112 -18.54 -13.71 -3.95
N ALA A 113 -18.36 -12.60 -3.23
CA ALA A 113 -19.43 -11.63 -2.99
C ALA A 113 -19.93 -10.96 -4.29
N VAL A 114 -19.12 -10.93 -5.34
CA VAL A 114 -19.51 -10.42 -6.67
C VAL A 114 -19.79 -11.52 -7.69
N GLY A 115 -19.72 -12.79 -7.29
CA GLY A 115 -19.93 -13.93 -8.18
C GLY A 115 -18.87 -14.05 -9.27
N PHE A 116 -17.61 -13.65 -9.00
CA PHE A 116 -16.54 -13.72 -9.98
C PHE A 116 -16.34 -15.18 -10.45
N PRO A 117 -16.24 -15.47 -11.77
CA PRO A 117 -16.12 -16.84 -12.29
C PRO A 117 -14.91 -17.56 -11.71
N ALA A 118 -15.14 -18.64 -10.96
CA ALA A 118 -14.11 -19.29 -10.15
C ALA A 118 -12.99 -19.90 -11.02
N GLU A 119 -13.32 -20.40 -12.21
CA GLU A 119 -12.39 -20.95 -13.20
C GLU A 119 -11.37 -19.91 -13.73
N ARG A 120 -11.69 -18.62 -13.62
CA ARG A 120 -10.81 -17.49 -13.98
C ARG A 120 -10.00 -16.96 -12.80
N ILE A 121 -10.06 -17.61 -11.63
CA ILE A 121 -9.31 -17.19 -10.44
C ILE A 121 -8.02 -18.00 -10.31
N LEU A 122 -6.94 -17.31 -9.92
CA LEU A 122 -5.66 -17.89 -9.51
C LEU A 122 -5.44 -17.60 -8.02
N LEU A 123 -5.26 -18.64 -7.20
CA LEU A 123 -4.84 -18.47 -5.81
C LEU A 123 -3.31 -18.47 -5.70
N HIS A 124 -2.77 -17.34 -5.27
CA HIS A 124 -1.38 -17.14 -4.89
C HIS A 124 -1.21 -17.15 -3.37
N GLY A 125 0.03 -17.03 -2.91
CA GLY A 125 0.39 -16.93 -1.49
C GLY A 125 1.61 -17.77 -1.18
N ASN A 126 2.59 -17.22 -0.46
CA ASN A 126 3.81 -17.95 -0.10
C ASN A 126 3.61 -18.91 1.07
N VAL A 127 2.55 -18.71 1.87
CA VAL A 127 2.14 -19.60 2.95
C VAL A 127 0.62 -19.65 2.93
N LYS A 128 0.05 -20.54 2.11
CA LYS A 128 -1.40 -20.75 2.09
C LYS A 128 -1.80 -21.59 3.29
N THR A 129 -2.70 -21.07 4.11
CA THR A 129 -3.27 -21.78 5.25
C THR A 129 -4.25 -22.85 4.76
N ASP A 130 -4.61 -23.78 5.64
CA ASP A 130 -5.67 -24.75 5.34
C ASP A 130 -7.00 -24.05 5.01
N ASP A 131 -7.28 -22.92 5.65
CA ASP A 131 -8.49 -22.13 5.40
C ASP A 131 -8.45 -21.51 4.00
N ASP A 132 -7.30 -21.01 3.56
CA ASP A 132 -7.12 -20.48 2.19
C ASP A 132 -7.36 -21.59 1.14
N LEU A 133 -6.73 -22.75 1.32
CA LEU A 133 -6.84 -23.88 0.40
C LEU A 133 -8.28 -24.42 0.36
N LYS A 134 -8.90 -24.65 1.53
CA LYS A 134 -10.29 -25.12 1.62
C LYS A 134 -11.26 -24.11 1.01
N ALA A 135 -11.06 -22.82 1.26
CA ALA A 135 -11.90 -21.77 0.69
C ALA A 135 -11.82 -21.74 -0.84
N ALA A 136 -10.62 -21.91 -1.41
CA ALA A 136 -10.41 -21.95 -2.86
C ALA A 136 -11.00 -23.20 -3.51
N LEU A 137 -10.74 -24.38 -2.94
CA LEU A 137 -11.32 -25.63 -3.41
C LEU A 137 -12.85 -25.62 -3.32
N SER A 138 -13.41 -25.12 -2.21
CA SER A 138 -14.86 -25.02 -2.02
C SER A 138 -15.52 -24.06 -3.00
N TYR A 139 -14.82 -23.02 -3.46
CA TYR A 139 -15.36 -22.08 -4.45
C TYR A 139 -15.15 -22.56 -5.90
N GLY A 140 -14.27 -23.54 -6.12
CA GLY A 140 -13.92 -24.03 -7.44
C GLY A 140 -12.88 -23.17 -8.16
N VAL A 141 -11.91 -22.60 -7.43
CA VAL A 141 -10.84 -21.78 -8.00
C VAL A 141 -10.10 -22.56 -9.10
N GLY A 142 -9.99 -21.94 -10.28
CA GLY A 142 -9.46 -22.58 -11.47
C GLY A 142 -8.02 -23.05 -11.31
N ARG A 143 -7.13 -22.22 -10.77
CA ARG A 143 -5.70 -22.53 -10.63
C ARG A 143 -5.14 -22.15 -9.27
N ILE A 144 -4.25 -22.98 -8.72
CA ILE A 144 -3.48 -22.66 -7.51
C ILE A 144 -2.00 -22.59 -7.85
N VAL A 145 -1.37 -21.48 -7.52
CA VAL A 145 0.07 -21.26 -7.76
C VAL A 145 0.85 -21.73 -6.53
N VAL A 146 1.42 -22.93 -6.57
CA VAL A 146 2.16 -23.51 -5.44
C VAL A 146 3.52 -22.82 -5.27
N ASP A 147 3.87 -22.51 -4.01
CA ASP A 147 5.06 -21.74 -3.67
C ASP A 147 6.16 -22.61 -3.01
N SER A 148 5.81 -23.80 -2.50
CA SER A 148 6.74 -24.72 -1.82
C SER A 148 6.42 -26.20 -2.05
N ALA A 149 7.38 -27.08 -1.73
CA ALA A 149 7.19 -28.53 -1.77
C ALA A 149 6.12 -29.00 -0.76
N ASP A 150 6.16 -28.47 0.47
CA ASP A 150 5.17 -28.82 1.51
C ASP A 150 3.74 -28.45 1.11
N GLU A 151 3.57 -27.36 0.34
CA GLU A 151 2.26 -26.97 -0.18
C GLU A 151 1.71 -27.99 -1.20
N ILE A 152 2.58 -28.57 -2.04
CA ILE A 152 2.19 -29.58 -3.03
C ILE A 152 1.58 -30.79 -2.32
N ASP A 153 2.27 -31.31 -1.29
CA ASP A 153 1.81 -32.49 -0.56
C ASP A 153 0.52 -32.21 0.22
N ARG A 154 0.43 -31.04 0.87
CA ARG A 154 -0.78 -30.60 1.58
C ARG A 154 -1.97 -30.47 0.63
N LEU A 155 -1.78 -29.80 -0.51
CA LEU A 155 -2.85 -29.60 -1.49
C LEU A 155 -3.31 -30.92 -2.11
N ALA A 156 -2.38 -31.82 -2.44
CA ALA A 156 -2.69 -33.14 -2.98
C ALA A 156 -3.60 -33.96 -2.05
N GLY A 157 -3.42 -33.83 -0.73
CA GLY A 157 -4.28 -34.48 0.27
C GLY A 157 -5.69 -33.90 0.40
N LEU A 158 -5.96 -32.72 -0.18
CA LEU A 158 -7.24 -32.00 -0.05
C LEU A 158 -8.09 -32.04 -1.32
N THR A 159 -7.56 -32.50 -2.45
CA THR A 159 -8.23 -32.35 -3.75
C THR A 159 -8.07 -33.58 -4.65
N THR A 160 -8.99 -33.71 -5.61
CA THR A 160 -8.98 -34.76 -6.65
C THR A 160 -9.09 -34.11 -8.02
N GLY A 161 -8.01 -33.43 -8.42
CA GLY A 161 -7.88 -32.78 -9.72
C GLY A 161 -7.93 -31.26 -9.64
N GLN A 162 -6.96 -30.66 -8.94
CA GLN A 162 -6.73 -29.22 -8.98
C GLN A 162 -5.64 -28.88 -10.01
N ASP A 163 -5.90 -27.89 -10.87
CA ASP A 163 -4.88 -27.34 -11.75
C ASP A 163 -3.91 -26.47 -10.96
N VAL A 164 -2.61 -26.73 -11.12
CA VAL A 164 -1.55 -26.03 -10.38
C VAL A 164 -0.47 -25.45 -11.29
N LEU A 165 -0.01 -24.26 -10.95
CA LEU A 165 1.20 -23.67 -11.50
C LEU A 165 2.30 -23.73 -10.45
N VAL A 166 3.53 -24.01 -10.85
CA VAL A 166 4.69 -23.94 -9.93
C VAL A 166 5.32 -22.56 -10.01
N ARG A 167 5.44 -21.86 -8.87
CA ARG A 167 6.14 -20.58 -8.82
C ARG A 167 7.65 -20.77 -8.83
N VAL A 168 8.31 -20.12 -9.78
CA VAL A 168 9.74 -20.21 -10.03
C VAL A 168 10.40 -18.86 -9.76
N THR A 169 11.58 -18.91 -9.15
CA THR A 169 12.47 -17.76 -8.98
C THR A 169 13.52 -17.79 -10.08
N PRO A 170 13.43 -16.91 -11.10
CA PRO A 170 14.27 -16.97 -12.30
C PRO A 170 15.68 -16.39 -12.08
N GLY A 171 15.95 -15.78 -10.92
CA GLY A 171 17.23 -15.16 -10.60
C GLY A 171 17.53 -13.93 -11.46
N VAL A 172 16.50 -13.10 -11.71
CA VAL A 172 16.61 -11.86 -12.50
C VAL A 172 16.40 -10.67 -11.58
N ASP A 173 17.40 -9.78 -11.52
CA ASP A 173 17.30 -8.53 -10.77
C ASP A 173 16.64 -7.43 -11.64
N ALA A 174 15.43 -7.06 -11.24
CA ALA A 174 14.66 -5.99 -11.87
C ALA A 174 14.96 -4.58 -11.30
N HIS A 175 15.94 -4.45 -10.39
CA HIS A 175 16.37 -3.24 -9.69
C HIS A 175 15.21 -2.47 -9.05
N THR A 176 14.59 -3.10 -8.07
CA THR A 176 13.52 -2.50 -7.24
C THR A 176 13.93 -2.60 -5.77
N HIS A 177 13.37 -1.74 -4.90
CA HIS A 177 13.69 -1.69 -3.47
C HIS A 177 13.73 -3.12 -2.87
N ARG A 178 14.74 -3.48 -2.05
CA ARG A 178 14.94 -4.86 -1.55
C ARG A 178 13.68 -5.50 -0.94
N ALA A 179 12.83 -4.70 -0.30
CA ALA A 179 11.58 -5.14 0.31
C ALA A 179 10.48 -5.58 -0.68
N ILE A 180 10.64 -5.29 -1.98
CA ILE A 180 9.64 -5.53 -3.03
C ILE A 180 10.22 -6.25 -4.27
N ALA A 181 11.49 -6.68 -4.19
CA ALA A 181 12.13 -7.50 -5.21
C ALA A 181 11.83 -8.99 -4.94
N THR A 182 11.09 -9.66 -5.83
CA THR A 182 10.67 -11.07 -5.65
C THR A 182 11.31 -12.04 -6.64
N GLY A 183 11.95 -11.55 -7.71
CA GLY A 183 12.54 -12.38 -8.78
C GLY A 183 13.99 -12.81 -8.55
N VAL A 184 14.59 -12.41 -7.43
CA VAL A 184 15.99 -12.67 -7.07
C VAL A 184 16.10 -13.78 -6.03
N GLU A 185 17.23 -14.49 -6.06
CA GLU A 185 17.56 -15.54 -5.08
C GLU A 185 17.62 -14.99 -3.64
N GLY A 186 17.39 -15.85 -2.65
CA GLY A 186 17.42 -15.49 -1.23
C GLY A 186 16.15 -14.79 -0.72
N GLN A 187 15.06 -14.83 -1.49
CA GLN A 187 13.75 -14.32 -1.09
C GLN A 187 12.80 -15.47 -0.71
N LYS A 188 11.76 -15.15 0.07
CA LYS A 188 10.80 -16.13 0.61
C LYS A 188 9.81 -16.74 -0.40
N PHE A 189 9.94 -16.40 -1.68
CA PHE A 189 8.94 -16.72 -2.71
C PHE A 189 9.49 -17.71 -3.72
N GLY A 190 8.68 -18.72 -4.03
CA GLY A 190 8.90 -19.64 -5.13
C GLY A 190 10.14 -20.52 -4.98
N LEU A 191 10.36 -21.33 -6.01
CA LEU A 191 11.40 -22.34 -6.04
C LEU A 191 12.49 -21.93 -7.03
N SER A 192 13.74 -21.98 -6.58
CA SER A 192 14.89 -21.53 -7.38
C SER A 192 15.03 -22.34 -8.67
N LEU A 193 15.23 -21.60 -9.77
CA LEU A 193 15.64 -22.16 -11.05
C LEU A 193 17.08 -22.68 -10.98
N ALA A 194 17.99 -21.88 -10.38
CA ALA A 194 19.42 -22.16 -10.37
C ALA A 194 19.79 -23.43 -9.56
N SER A 195 19.07 -23.71 -8.47
CA SER A 195 19.31 -24.90 -7.66
C SER A 195 18.63 -26.17 -8.20
N GLY A 196 17.76 -26.05 -9.22
CA GLY A 196 16.93 -27.14 -9.72
C GLY A 196 15.72 -27.48 -8.84
N ALA A 197 15.45 -26.68 -7.80
CA ALA A 197 14.29 -26.87 -6.92
C ALA A 197 12.97 -26.79 -7.71
N ALA A 198 12.85 -25.87 -8.66
CA ALA A 198 11.67 -25.75 -9.51
C ALA A 198 11.37 -27.04 -10.31
N ALA A 199 12.39 -27.62 -10.96
CA ALA A 199 12.23 -28.86 -11.72
C ALA A 199 11.90 -30.08 -10.84
N THR A 200 12.38 -30.06 -9.59
CA THR A 200 12.06 -31.09 -8.59
C THR A 200 10.60 -30.99 -8.16
N ALA A 201 10.11 -29.77 -7.88
CA ALA A 201 8.72 -29.55 -7.50
C ALA A 201 7.73 -29.90 -8.63
N VAL A 202 8.06 -29.62 -9.90
CA VAL A 202 7.24 -30.11 -11.02
C VAL A 202 7.18 -31.64 -11.02
N GLY A 203 8.29 -32.32 -10.77
CA GLY A 203 8.30 -33.78 -10.61
C GLY A 203 7.38 -34.26 -9.48
N GLN A 204 7.35 -33.54 -8.35
CA GLN A 204 6.43 -33.84 -7.24
C GLN A 204 4.97 -33.66 -7.66
N VAL A 205 4.62 -32.55 -8.32
CA VAL A 205 3.26 -32.33 -8.84
C VAL A 205 2.84 -33.46 -9.77
N LEU A 206 3.70 -33.87 -10.70
CA LEU A 206 3.40 -34.95 -11.65
C LEU A 206 3.21 -36.32 -10.99
N ALA A 207 3.82 -36.53 -9.81
CA ALA A 207 3.66 -37.76 -9.04
C ALA A 207 2.37 -37.79 -8.22
N GLN A 208 1.64 -36.68 -8.09
CA GLN A 208 0.42 -36.57 -7.29
C GLN A 208 -0.85 -36.74 -8.16
N PRO A 209 -1.62 -37.84 -8.03
CA PRO A 209 -2.82 -38.07 -8.84
C PRO A 209 -3.93 -37.02 -8.63
N GLY A 210 -3.93 -36.36 -7.46
CA GLY A 210 -4.88 -35.30 -7.12
C GLY A 210 -4.56 -33.95 -7.75
N LEU A 211 -3.42 -33.78 -8.41
CA LEU A 211 -2.99 -32.52 -9.00
C LEU A 211 -2.84 -32.65 -10.52
N ARG A 212 -3.10 -31.55 -11.23
CA ARG A 212 -2.85 -31.43 -12.66
C ARG A 212 -1.87 -30.30 -12.90
N PHE A 213 -0.73 -30.64 -13.50
CA PHE A 213 0.27 -29.64 -13.84
C PHE A 213 -0.24 -28.74 -14.98
N ALA A 214 -0.50 -27.48 -14.68
CA ALA A 214 -1.09 -26.51 -15.60
C ALA A 214 -0.08 -25.47 -16.13
N GLY A 215 1.07 -25.31 -15.47
CA GLY A 215 2.09 -24.41 -15.98
C GLY A 215 3.14 -23.98 -14.97
N LEU A 216 3.87 -22.94 -15.37
CA LEU A 216 4.87 -22.28 -14.55
C LEU A 216 4.49 -20.82 -14.34
N HIS A 217 4.84 -20.26 -13.20
CA HIS A 217 4.66 -18.84 -12.88
C HIS A 217 5.98 -18.24 -12.39
N CYS A 218 6.28 -16.99 -12.73
CA CYS A 218 7.32 -16.22 -12.06
C CYS A 218 6.89 -14.75 -11.87
N HIS A 219 7.50 -14.05 -10.91
CA HIS A 219 7.22 -12.63 -10.66
C HIS A 219 8.48 -11.88 -10.30
N LEU A 220 8.79 -10.81 -11.05
CA LEU A 220 10.09 -10.12 -10.96
C LEU A 220 10.18 -9.07 -9.85
N GLY A 221 9.06 -8.60 -9.33
CA GLY A 221 8.98 -7.56 -8.30
C GLY A 221 7.99 -6.46 -8.67
N SER A 222 8.15 -5.26 -8.10
CA SER A 222 7.22 -4.13 -8.28
C SER A 222 7.92 -2.88 -8.81
N GLN A 223 7.24 -2.10 -9.65
CA GLN A 223 7.81 -0.92 -10.33
C GLN A 223 8.97 -1.28 -11.29
N VAL A 224 8.86 -2.44 -11.95
CA VAL A 224 9.79 -2.86 -12.99
C VAL A 224 9.55 -2.04 -14.26
N ARG A 225 10.51 -1.17 -14.58
CA ARG A 225 10.48 -0.30 -15.78
C ARG A 225 11.16 -0.94 -16.99
N ARG A 226 12.21 -1.74 -16.77
CA ARG A 226 13.02 -2.30 -17.86
C ARG A 226 12.35 -3.51 -18.49
N VAL A 227 11.86 -3.34 -19.72
CA VAL A 227 11.31 -4.45 -20.53
C VAL A 227 12.30 -5.63 -20.65
N ALA A 228 13.59 -5.34 -20.76
CA ALA A 228 14.64 -6.35 -20.88
C ALA A 228 14.64 -7.36 -19.70
N ALA A 229 14.26 -6.94 -18.49
CA ALA A 229 14.19 -7.87 -17.35
C ALA A 229 13.15 -8.97 -17.55
N TYR A 230 12.01 -8.64 -18.16
CA TYR A 230 10.99 -9.63 -18.50
C TYR A 230 11.43 -10.54 -19.65
N GLU A 231 12.16 -9.99 -20.62
CA GLU A 231 12.74 -10.79 -21.70
C GLU A 231 13.72 -11.83 -21.13
N ASP A 232 14.65 -11.40 -20.28
CA ASP A 232 15.63 -12.27 -19.63
C ASP A 232 14.94 -13.38 -18.81
N ALA A 233 13.89 -13.02 -18.07
CA ALA A 233 13.09 -13.98 -17.32
C ALA A 233 12.39 -14.99 -18.24
N ALA A 234 11.74 -14.52 -19.31
CA ALA A 234 11.07 -15.39 -20.27
C ALA A 234 12.05 -16.39 -20.90
N ARG A 235 13.23 -15.97 -21.32
CA ARG A 235 14.27 -16.86 -21.89
C ARG A 235 14.70 -17.94 -20.89
N ARG A 236 14.91 -17.57 -19.62
CA ARG A 236 15.26 -18.52 -18.55
C ARG A 236 14.15 -19.51 -18.26
N MET A 237 12.90 -19.04 -18.22
CA MET A 237 11.73 -19.89 -18.02
C MET A 237 11.53 -20.86 -19.19
N VAL A 238 11.76 -20.44 -20.44
CA VAL A 238 11.75 -21.37 -21.60
C VAL A 238 12.90 -22.38 -21.52
N GLY A 239 14.04 -22.01 -20.96
CA GLY A 239 15.10 -22.95 -20.59
C GLY A 239 14.58 -24.07 -19.68
N LEU A 240 13.89 -23.71 -18.60
CA LEU A 240 13.25 -24.68 -17.69
C LEU A 240 12.20 -25.55 -18.42
N ILE A 241 11.39 -24.97 -19.31
CA ILE A 241 10.41 -25.73 -20.12
C ILE A 241 11.12 -26.82 -20.92
N ALA A 242 12.26 -26.51 -21.55
CA ALA A 242 13.05 -27.49 -22.29
C ALA A 242 13.63 -28.60 -21.40
N ASP A 243 14.10 -28.25 -20.20
CA ASP A 243 14.61 -29.22 -19.24
C ASP A 243 13.50 -30.17 -18.75
N LEU A 244 12.30 -29.64 -18.48
CA LEU A 244 11.13 -30.43 -18.09
C LEU A 244 10.67 -31.36 -19.21
N TRP A 245 10.66 -30.88 -20.45
CA TRP A 245 10.36 -31.71 -21.62
C TRP A 245 11.36 -32.87 -21.74
N ALA A 246 12.66 -32.57 -21.66
CA ALA A 246 13.70 -33.60 -21.76
C ALA A 246 13.59 -34.64 -20.63
N ARG A 247 13.32 -34.21 -19.39
CA ARG A 247 13.31 -35.09 -18.21
C ARG A 247 12.02 -35.89 -18.05
N TYR A 248 10.86 -35.29 -18.31
CA TYR A 248 9.56 -35.86 -17.98
C TYR A 248 8.63 -36.04 -19.19
N GLN A 249 9.05 -35.58 -20.38
CA GLN A 249 8.21 -35.58 -21.59
C GLN A 249 6.86 -34.88 -21.39
N VAL A 250 6.84 -33.85 -20.54
CA VAL A 250 5.65 -33.08 -20.20
C VAL A 250 5.66 -31.73 -20.94
N THR A 251 4.53 -31.38 -21.56
CA THR A 251 4.34 -30.03 -22.10
C THR A 251 4.03 -29.06 -20.95
N VAL A 252 4.47 -27.81 -21.09
CA VAL A 252 4.09 -26.73 -20.16
C VAL A 252 2.96 -25.95 -20.80
N PRO A 253 1.69 -26.08 -20.35
CA PRO A 253 0.55 -25.47 -21.05
C PRO A 253 0.51 -23.95 -20.95
N GLN A 254 0.95 -23.40 -19.81
CA GLN A 254 0.96 -21.97 -19.52
C GLN A 254 2.28 -21.52 -18.88
N LEU A 255 2.74 -20.35 -19.30
CA LEU A 255 3.79 -19.60 -18.64
C LEU A 255 3.24 -18.24 -18.23
N ASP A 256 3.12 -18.04 -16.92
CA ASP A 256 2.73 -16.78 -16.31
C ASP A 256 3.97 -15.99 -15.88
N LEU A 257 4.10 -14.76 -16.36
CA LEU A 257 5.24 -13.88 -16.07
C LEU A 257 4.95 -12.86 -14.95
N GLY A 258 3.80 -13.01 -14.30
CA GLY A 258 3.42 -12.21 -13.15
C GLY A 258 3.19 -10.74 -13.51
N GLY A 259 3.12 -9.92 -12.46
CA GLY A 259 2.97 -8.47 -12.58
C GLY A 259 4.27 -7.69 -12.43
N GLY A 260 4.11 -6.45 -11.96
CA GLY A 260 5.23 -5.59 -11.58
C GLY A 260 5.43 -4.37 -12.46
N PHE A 261 4.64 -4.25 -13.53
CA PHE A 261 4.65 -3.14 -14.49
C PHE A 261 4.60 -1.79 -13.76
N ALA A 262 5.60 -0.96 -14.04
CA ALA A 262 5.72 0.35 -13.44
C ALA A 262 4.62 1.32 -13.90
N VAL A 263 4.28 2.27 -13.03
CA VAL A 263 3.49 3.46 -13.35
C VAL A 263 4.27 4.71 -12.94
N PRO A 264 3.99 5.87 -13.55
CA PRO A 264 4.56 7.13 -13.09
C PRO A 264 3.86 7.59 -11.79
N TYR A 265 4.63 8.08 -10.83
CA TYR A 265 4.15 8.71 -9.60
C TYR A 265 4.49 10.21 -9.52
N LEU A 266 5.51 10.62 -10.28
CA LEU A 266 5.99 11.99 -10.35
C LEU A 266 5.99 12.51 -11.79
N PRO A 267 5.89 13.83 -12.00
CA PRO A 267 5.92 14.42 -13.33
C PRO A 267 7.26 14.12 -14.01
N GLY A 268 7.21 13.76 -15.30
CA GLY A 268 8.39 13.40 -16.08
C GLY A 268 8.82 11.94 -15.96
N GLU A 269 8.20 11.14 -15.08
CA GLU A 269 8.38 9.70 -15.11
C GLU A 269 7.61 9.09 -16.30
N ALA A 270 8.25 8.19 -17.04
CA ALA A 270 7.59 7.49 -18.14
C ALA A 270 6.65 6.38 -17.63
N ASP A 271 5.58 6.08 -18.37
CA ASP A 271 4.79 4.86 -18.18
C ASP A 271 5.57 3.62 -18.67
N PHE A 272 5.13 2.43 -18.28
CA PHE A 272 5.72 1.20 -18.78
C PHE A 272 5.49 1.04 -20.30
N ASP A 273 6.55 0.70 -21.02
CA ASP A 273 6.52 0.43 -22.46
C ASP A 273 5.87 -0.95 -22.74
N LEU A 274 4.55 -0.98 -22.63
CA LEU A 274 3.75 -2.20 -22.83
C LEU A 274 3.86 -2.74 -24.26
N LEU A 275 4.04 -1.87 -25.26
CA LEU A 275 4.15 -2.29 -26.66
C LEU A 275 5.53 -2.90 -26.94
N GLY A 276 6.60 -2.28 -26.46
CA GLY A 276 7.94 -2.85 -26.51
C GLY A 276 8.02 -4.17 -25.74
N PHE A 277 7.35 -4.26 -24.59
CA PHE A 277 7.19 -5.51 -23.84
C PHE A 277 6.49 -6.60 -24.66
N ALA A 278 5.34 -6.31 -25.25
CA ALA A 278 4.60 -7.28 -26.07
C ALA A 278 5.46 -7.85 -27.21
N THR A 279 6.15 -6.97 -27.93
CA THR A 279 7.01 -7.34 -29.06
C THR A 279 8.18 -8.22 -28.58
N ARG A 280 8.95 -7.75 -27.59
CA ARG A 280 10.13 -8.46 -27.10
C ARG A 280 9.78 -9.79 -26.44
N LEU A 281 8.66 -9.84 -25.70
CA LEU A 281 8.19 -11.06 -25.07
C LEU A 281 7.83 -12.14 -26.10
N ARG A 282 7.03 -11.80 -27.12
CA ARG A 282 6.66 -12.78 -28.16
C ARG A 282 7.88 -13.31 -28.89
N THR A 283 8.79 -12.43 -29.29
CA THR A 283 10.03 -12.82 -29.96
C THR A 283 10.86 -13.75 -29.06
N ALA A 284 11.12 -13.36 -27.82
CA ALA A 284 11.91 -14.17 -26.90
C ALA A 284 11.31 -15.56 -26.66
N VAL A 285 10.01 -15.66 -26.39
CA VAL A 285 9.37 -16.96 -26.15
C VAL A 285 9.36 -17.82 -27.42
N THR A 286 8.97 -17.25 -28.57
CA THR A 286 8.85 -18.00 -29.83
C THR A 286 10.21 -18.51 -30.30
N ASP A 287 11.23 -17.65 -30.31
CA ASP A 287 12.56 -18.00 -30.80
C ASP A 287 13.24 -19.03 -29.88
N GLU A 288 13.15 -18.86 -28.55
CA GLU A 288 13.72 -19.81 -27.60
C GLU A 288 13.02 -21.18 -27.67
N CYS A 289 11.68 -21.20 -27.76
CA CYS A 289 10.92 -22.44 -27.91
C CYS A 289 11.29 -23.16 -29.22
N ALA A 290 11.41 -22.43 -30.33
CA ALA A 290 11.82 -22.99 -31.62
C ALA A 290 13.24 -23.55 -31.58
N GLY A 291 14.21 -22.80 -31.04
CA GLY A 291 15.60 -23.23 -30.89
C GLY A 291 15.75 -24.48 -30.02
N ARG A 292 14.88 -24.64 -29.01
CA ARG A 292 14.87 -25.78 -28.07
C ARG A 292 13.91 -26.91 -28.50
N ARG A 293 13.16 -26.73 -29.58
CA ARG A 293 12.17 -27.68 -30.12
C ARG A 293 11.10 -28.08 -29.10
N VAL A 294 10.61 -27.11 -28.33
CA VAL A 294 9.49 -27.30 -27.40
C VAL A 294 8.26 -26.49 -27.84
N PRO A 295 7.04 -26.94 -27.50
CA PRO A 295 5.84 -26.16 -27.79
C PRO A 295 5.85 -24.79 -27.10
N VAL A 296 5.29 -23.78 -27.76
CA VAL A 296 5.09 -22.44 -27.19
C VAL A 296 3.94 -22.51 -26.16
N PRO A 297 4.17 -22.13 -24.88
CA PRO A 297 3.11 -22.12 -23.88
C PRO A 297 2.14 -20.96 -24.12
N ARG A 298 0.90 -21.07 -23.64
CA ARG A 298 0.04 -19.88 -23.48
C ARG A 298 0.69 -18.93 -22.48
N LEU A 299 0.61 -17.63 -22.73
CA LEU A 299 1.21 -16.63 -21.86
C LEU A 299 0.15 -16.01 -20.97
N ALA A 300 0.54 -15.68 -19.74
CA ALA A 300 -0.25 -14.87 -18.82
C ALA A 300 0.62 -13.77 -18.19
N VAL A 301 -0.03 -12.67 -17.79
CA VAL A 301 0.57 -11.57 -17.02
C VAL A 301 -0.40 -11.08 -15.96
N GLU A 302 0.14 -10.56 -14.86
CA GLU A 302 -0.64 -10.23 -13.66
C GLU A 302 -0.60 -8.72 -13.29
N PRO A 303 -1.06 -7.80 -14.15
CA PRO A 303 -1.03 -6.38 -13.82
C PRO A 303 -1.97 -6.07 -12.64
N GLY A 304 -1.44 -5.41 -11.61
CA GLY A 304 -2.24 -4.83 -10.53
C GLY A 304 -2.15 -3.32 -10.55
N ARG A 305 -0.99 -2.80 -10.14
CA ARG A 305 -0.68 -1.37 -10.10
C ARG A 305 -0.97 -0.66 -11.43
N SER A 306 -0.50 -1.24 -12.53
CA SER A 306 -0.66 -0.67 -13.88
C SER A 306 -2.10 -0.67 -14.41
N LEU A 307 -3.03 -1.38 -13.76
CA LEU A 307 -4.46 -1.32 -14.07
C LEU A 307 -5.18 -0.22 -13.27
N VAL A 308 -4.90 -0.11 -11.97
CA VAL A 308 -5.74 0.71 -11.07
C VAL A 308 -5.06 1.96 -10.51
N ALA A 309 -3.74 2.08 -10.50
CA ALA A 309 -3.06 3.17 -9.78
C ALA A 309 -3.45 4.55 -10.30
N THR A 310 -3.34 4.80 -11.61
CA THR A 310 -3.66 6.09 -12.25
C THR A 310 -5.17 6.40 -12.27
N ALA A 311 -6.02 5.43 -11.91
CA ALA A 311 -7.46 5.66 -11.76
C ALA A 311 -7.84 6.31 -10.44
N GLY A 312 -6.94 6.26 -9.45
CA GLY A 312 -7.21 6.78 -8.12
C GLY A 312 -6.64 8.17 -7.88
N VAL A 313 -7.43 9.00 -7.21
CA VAL A 313 -7.02 10.29 -6.65
C VAL A 313 -7.49 10.35 -5.21
N THR A 314 -6.62 10.69 -4.26
CA THR A 314 -7.04 10.91 -2.86
C THR A 314 -7.16 12.39 -2.58
N LEU A 315 -8.31 12.80 -2.04
CA LEU A 315 -8.58 14.16 -1.60
C LEU A 315 -8.33 14.27 -0.10
N TYR A 316 -7.67 15.35 0.29
CA TYR A 316 -7.37 15.70 1.68
C TYR A 316 -7.71 17.16 1.95
N ARG A 317 -8.15 17.47 3.16
CA ARG A 317 -8.32 18.85 3.61
C ARG A 317 -7.13 19.28 4.44
N VAL A 318 -6.60 20.46 4.14
CA VAL A 318 -5.57 21.10 4.96
C VAL A 318 -6.18 21.51 6.29
N VAL A 319 -5.62 21.00 7.37
CA VAL A 319 -6.05 21.30 8.75
C VAL A 319 -5.23 22.43 9.33
N SER A 320 -3.90 22.39 9.16
CA SER A 320 -3.02 23.45 9.63
C SER A 320 -1.75 23.56 8.77
N VAL A 321 -1.15 24.75 8.78
CA VAL A 321 0.12 25.01 8.09
C VAL A 321 1.10 25.59 9.11
N LYS A 322 2.28 24.98 9.24
CA LYS A 322 3.33 25.39 10.17
C LYS A 322 4.67 25.36 9.45
N ASP A 323 5.25 26.54 9.21
CA ASP A 323 6.47 26.69 8.40
C ASP A 323 6.35 25.96 7.04
N ARG A 324 7.12 24.90 6.81
CA ARG A 324 7.09 24.09 5.58
C ARG A 324 6.20 22.86 5.68
N PHE A 325 5.49 22.66 6.79
CA PHE A 325 4.59 21.53 6.99
C PHE A 325 3.13 21.90 6.73
N VAL A 326 2.48 21.12 5.87
CA VAL A 326 1.05 21.23 5.56
C VAL A 326 0.38 19.98 6.09
N ALA A 327 -0.29 20.09 7.24
CA ALA A 327 -0.95 18.97 7.89
C ALA A 327 -2.35 18.76 7.32
N VAL A 328 -2.66 17.51 6.95
CA VAL A 328 -3.95 17.12 6.38
C VAL A 328 -4.75 16.19 7.30
N ASP A 329 -6.02 15.95 6.96
CA ASP A 329 -6.97 15.17 7.73
C ASP A 329 -6.90 13.64 7.54
N GLY A 330 -5.95 13.15 6.73
CA GLY A 330 -5.58 11.74 6.59
C GLY A 330 -4.11 11.48 6.96
N GLY A 331 -3.46 10.51 6.33
CA GLY A 331 -2.05 10.21 6.56
C GLY A 331 -1.69 8.75 6.27
N MET A 332 -0.75 8.21 7.05
CA MET A 332 -0.27 6.84 6.94
C MET A 332 -1.36 5.78 7.16
N SER A 333 -2.47 6.10 7.83
CA SER A 333 -3.61 5.19 7.97
C SER A 333 -4.28 4.87 6.63
N ASP A 334 -4.35 5.82 5.70
CA ASP A 334 -4.93 5.62 4.37
C ASP A 334 -3.88 5.47 3.26
N ASN A 335 -2.66 5.94 3.50
CA ASN A 335 -1.53 5.74 2.60
C ASN A 335 -0.22 5.52 3.39
N PRO A 336 0.07 4.29 3.82
CA PRO A 336 1.32 4.00 4.54
C PRO A 336 2.55 3.92 3.61
N ARG A 337 2.36 4.03 2.29
CA ARG A 337 3.41 3.72 1.30
C ARG A 337 4.62 4.65 1.30
N PRO A 338 4.49 5.97 1.56
CA PRO A 338 5.67 6.83 1.73
C PRO A 338 6.55 6.34 2.88
N ALA A 339 5.96 6.06 4.05
CA ALA A 339 6.70 5.58 5.21
C ALA A 339 7.29 4.17 5.02
N LEU A 340 6.52 3.24 4.43
CA LEU A 340 6.95 1.85 4.27
C LEU A 340 7.96 1.63 3.13
N TYR A 341 7.84 2.39 2.05
CA TYR A 341 8.53 2.11 0.79
C TYR A 341 9.25 3.31 0.18
N GLY A 342 9.23 4.48 0.83
CA GLY A 342 9.82 5.71 0.29
C GLY A 342 9.14 6.22 -0.98
N VAL A 343 7.87 5.86 -1.20
CA VAL A 343 7.15 6.25 -2.41
C VAL A 343 6.83 7.74 -2.34
N ARG A 344 7.23 8.48 -3.37
CA ARG A 344 6.93 9.90 -3.52
C ARG A 344 5.68 10.08 -4.38
N TYR A 345 4.91 11.14 -4.10
CA TYR A 345 3.70 11.47 -4.83
C TYR A 345 3.70 12.94 -5.25
N ALA A 346 3.13 13.22 -6.41
CA ALA A 346 2.69 14.57 -6.73
C ALA A 346 1.50 14.98 -5.85
N VAL A 347 1.36 16.27 -5.56
CA VAL A 347 0.20 16.82 -4.84
C VAL A 347 -0.19 18.14 -5.48
N ARG A 348 -1.51 18.35 -5.62
CA ARG A 348 -2.07 19.53 -6.27
C ARG A 348 -3.10 20.20 -5.38
N LEU A 349 -3.01 21.53 -5.25
CA LEU A 349 -4.10 22.34 -4.71
C LEU A 349 -5.26 22.35 -5.72
N VAL A 350 -6.47 22.08 -5.25
CA VAL A 350 -7.69 22.08 -6.06
C VAL A 350 -8.77 22.95 -5.39
N GLY A 351 -9.70 23.48 -6.18
CA GLY A 351 -10.85 24.23 -5.69
C GLY A 351 -10.63 25.73 -5.53
N ARG A 352 -9.41 26.22 -5.76
CA ARG A 352 -9.13 27.66 -5.89
C ARG A 352 -7.91 27.91 -6.78
N THR A 353 -7.85 29.09 -7.38
CA THR A 353 -6.63 29.61 -8.03
C THR A 353 -5.83 30.49 -7.09
N THR A 354 -4.53 30.57 -7.33
CA THR A 354 -3.65 31.51 -6.63
C THR A 354 -2.48 31.90 -7.52
N LYS A 355 -1.97 33.12 -7.31
CA LYS A 355 -0.75 33.65 -7.94
C LYS A 355 0.44 33.67 -6.96
N ALA A 356 0.26 33.14 -5.75
CA ALA A 356 1.32 33.09 -4.76
C ALA A 356 2.48 32.24 -5.27
N VAL A 357 3.71 32.68 -4.96
CA VAL A 357 4.92 31.93 -5.29
C VAL A 357 4.86 30.53 -4.66
N ARG A 358 5.32 29.52 -5.39
CA ARG A 358 5.39 28.15 -4.87
C ARG A 358 6.65 27.94 -4.05
N ARG A 359 6.54 27.17 -2.96
CA ARG A 359 7.65 26.75 -2.10
C ARG A 359 7.62 25.23 -1.94
N ARG A 360 8.80 24.63 -1.71
CA ARG A 360 8.90 23.21 -1.36
C ARG A 360 8.43 23.02 0.08
N MET A 361 7.37 22.23 0.23
CA MET A 361 6.70 21.93 1.47
C MET A 361 6.53 20.42 1.62
N THR A 362 6.33 19.96 2.85
CA THR A 362 6.03 18.57 3.17
C THR A 362 4.58 18.46 3.62
N VAL A 363 3.83 17.59 2.96
CA VAL A 363 2.46 17.24 3.34
C VAL A 363 2.53 16.11 4.35
N VAL A 364 2.02 16.36 5.55
CA VAL A 364 2.04 15.42 6.68
C VAL A 364 0.63 15.05 7.08
N GLY A 365 0.46 13.86 7.64
CA GLY A 365 -0.84 13.41 8.13
C GLY A 365 -1.15 13.88 9.55
N ARG A 366 -2.22 13.31 10.12
CA ARG A 366 -2.77 13.63 11.45
C ARG A 366 -2.30 12.69 12.57
N HIS A 367 -1.49 11.69 12.27
CA HIS A 367 -1.09 10.66 13.24
C HIS A 367 0.00 11.14 14.18
N CYS A 368 0.05 10.53 15.36
CA CYS A 368 1.06 10.85 16.38
C CYS A 368 2.39 10.12 16.13
N GLU A 369 2.88 10.18 14.89
CA GLU A 369 4.11 9.53 14.45
C GLU A 369 4.92 10.49 13.57
N ALA A 370 6.22 10.63 13.83
CA ALA A 370 7.06 11.56 13.06
C ALA A 370 7.17 11.16 11.59
N GLY A 371 7.06 9.86 11.29
CA GLY A 371 7.05 9.30 9.94
C GLY A 371 5.72 9.42 9.20
N ASP A 372 4.71 10.09 9.76
CA ASP A 372 3.41 10.30 9.10
C ASP A 372 3.48 11.36 7.99
N ILE A 373 4.11 10.97 6.90
CA ILE A 373 4.37 11.80 5.74
C ILE A 373 3.55 11.27 4.56
N VAL A 374 2.76 12.15 3.95
CA VAL A 374 1.98 11.83 2.74
C VAL A 374 2.82 12.09 1.49
N ALA A 375 3.53 13.23 1.45
CA ALA A 375 4.41 13.59 0.35
C ALA A 375 5.46 14.63 0.77
N GLU A 376 6.70 14.43 0.36
CA GLU A 376 7.82 15.34 0.61
C GLU A 376 8.18 16.16 -0.64
N ASP A 377 8.77 17.34 -0.40
CA ASP A 377 9.33 18.20 -1.46
C ASP A 377 8.30 18.60 -2.53
N VAL A 378 7.07 18.86 -2.08
CA VAL A 378 5.94 19.23 -2.92
C VAL A 378 5.97 20.74 -3.19
N PRO A 379 5.87 21.20 -4.46
CA PRO A 379 5.80 22.61 -4.77
C PRO A 379 4.37 23.15 -4.53
N LEU A 380 4.09 23.66 -3.33
CA LEU A 380 2.78 24.22 -2.96
C LEU A 380 2.81 25.75 -2.92
N PRO A 381 1.68 26.43 -3.19
CA PRO A 381 1.59 27.89 -3.05
C PRO A 381 1.92 28.35 -1.63
N ALA A 382 2.65 29.46 -1.50
CA ALA A 382 3.04 30.02 -0.20
C ALA A 382 1.85 30.56 0.61
N ASP A 383 0.71 30.79 -0.02
CA ASP A 383 -0.55 31.20 0.60
C ASP A 383 -1.47 30.00 0.92
N ILE A 384 -0.96 28.77 0.92
CA ILE A 384 -1.74 27.61 1.35
C ILE A 384 -2.18 27.77 2.81
N HIS A 385 -3.44 27.46 3.11
CA HIS A 385 -3.99 27.67 4.44
C HIS A 385 -5.00 26.58 4.82
N SER A 386 -5.40 26.58 6.11
CA SER A 386 -6.44 25.68 6.61
C SER A 386 -7.73 25.81 5.79
N GLY A 387 -8.38 24.68 5.52
CA GLY A 387 -9.58 24.59 4.70
C GLY A 387 -9.32 24.27 3.22
N ASP A 388 -8.12 24.51 2.71
CA ASP A 388 -7.73 24.17 1.34
C ASP A 388 -7.87 22.68 1.05
N LEU A 389 -8.13 22.34 -0.20
CA LEU A 389 -8.27 20.96 -0.67
C LEU A 389 -7.03 20.56 -1.48
N LEU A 390 -6.39 19.48 -1.06
CA LEU A 390 -5.27 18.87 -1.77
C LEU A 390 -5.72 17.56 -2.43
N ALA A 391 -5.27 17.34 -3.65
CA ALA A 391 -5.49 16.13 -4.41
C ALA A 391 -4.16 15.45 -4.72
N VAL A 392 -4.09 14.15 -4.42
CA VAL A 392 -2.93 13.29 -4.64
C VAL A 392 -3.31 12.26 -5.70
N PRO A 393 -2.79 12.34 -6.95
CA PRO A 393 -3.07 11.36 -7.98
C PRO A 393 -2.27 10.06 -7.78
N VAL A 394 -2.57 9.05 -8.60
CA VAL A 394 -1.90 7.74 -8.61
C VAL A 394 -2.13 6.93 -7.31
N THR A 395 -3.28 7.14 -6.67
CA THR A 395 -3.61 6.51 -5.39
C THR A 395 -4.52 5.29 -5.51
N GLY A 396 -4.79 4.78 -6.71
CA GLY A 396 -5.76 3.69 -6.90
C GLY A 396 -5.23 2.30 -6.52
N ALA A 397 -3.91 2.14 -6.35
CA ALA A 397 -3.28 0.87 -6.01
C ALA A 397 -2.69 0.89 -4.59
N TYR A 398 -3.01 -0.12 -3.79
CA TYR A 398 -2.50 -0.43 -2.45
C TYR A 398 -2.88 0.55 -1.33
N HIS A 399 -3.65 1.60 -1.62
CA HIS A 399 -4.08 2.55 -0.57
C HIS A 399 -5.18 1.91 0.28
N HIS A 400 -6.30 1.56 -0.35
CA HIS A 400 -7.37 0.82 0.32
C HIS A 400 -6.89 -0.53 0.91
N ALA A 401 -6.10 -1.28 0.14
CA ALA A 401 -5.61 -2.60 0.55
C ALA A 401 -4.73 -2.55 1.81
N MET A 402 -3.99 -1.47 2.00
CA MET A 402 -3.09 -1.28 3.15
C MET A 402 -3.66 -0.31 4.19
N ALA A 403 -4.91 0.13 4.04
CA ALA A 403 -5.52 1.07 4.96
C ALA A 403 -5.73 0.41 6.34
N ALA A 404 -5.37 1.13 7.39
CA ALA A 404 -5.40 0.67 8.77
C ALA A 404 -6.04 1.69 9.70
N ASN A 405 -6.50 1.25 10.86
CA ASN A 405 -7.12 2.12 11.87
C ASN A 405 -6.11 2.65 12.88
N TYR A 406 -4.91 3.04 12.43
CA TYR A 406 -3.89 3.60 13.32
C TYR A 406 -4.44 4.86 14.00
N ASN A 407 -4.23 4.98 15.32
CA ASN A 407 -4.87 5.97 16.20
C ASN A 407 -6.42 6.01 16.11
N GLN A 408 -7.07 4.87 15.80
CA GLN A 408 -8.52 4.78 15.64
C GLN A 408 -9.09 5.74 14.58
N VAL A 409 -8.28 6.12 13.59
CA VAL A 409 -8.76 6.85 12.42
C VAL A 409 -9.48 5.87 11.50
N GLY A 410 -10.75 6.12 11.21
CA GLY A 410 -11.55 5.28 10.31
C GLY A 410 -11.06 5.35 8.87
N ARG A 411 -11.13 4.22 8.15
CA ARG A 411 -10.76 4.15 6.72
C ARG A 411 -11.63 5.10 5.88
N PRO A 412 -11.04 5.81 4.89
CA PRO A 412 -11.79 6.69 4.01
C PRO A 412 -12.72 5.91 3.08
N PRO A 413 -13.79 6.55 2.57
CA PRO A 413 -14.62 5.98 1.52
C PRO A 413 -13.85 5.88 0.19
N ILE A 414 -14.31 4.97 -0.67
CA ILE A 414 -13.98 4.96 -2.10
C ILE A 414 -15.22 5.43 -2.87
N ILE A 415 -15.05 6.51 -3.61
CA ILE A 415 -16.10 7.12 -4.44
C ILE A 415 -15.74 6.90 -5.91
N GLY A 416 -16.56 6.12 -6.60
CA GLY A 416 -16.49 5.91 -8.04
C GLY A 416 -17.02 7.14 -8.78
N VAL A 417 -16.33 7.55 -9.84
CA VAL A 417 -16.77 8.61 -10.75
C VAL A 417 -16.83 8.10 -12.19
N CYS A 418 -17.92 8.39 -12.89
CA CYS A 418 -18.11 8.08 -14.31
C CYS A 418 -19.19 8.99 -14.90
N ASP A 419 -18.95 9.55 -16.08
CA ASP A 419 -19.93 10.31 -16.87
C ASP A 419 -20.68 11.40 -16.09
N GLY A 420 -19.95 12.19 -15.30
CA GLY A 420 -20.50 13.28 -14.47
C GLY A 420 -21.26 12.79 -13.23
N SER A 421 -21.24 11.50 -12.95
CA SER A 421 -21.93 10.88 -11.81
C SER A 421 -20.95 10.28 -10.80
N THR A 422 -21.46 10.03 -9.60
CA THR A 422 -20.71 9.62 -8.41
C THR A 422 -21.43 8.48 -7.72
N ARG A 423 -20.70 7.48 -7.26
CA ARG A 423 -21.23 6.32 -6.52
C ARG A 423 -20.31 5.93 -5.38
N VAL A 424 -20.86 5.68 -4.20
CA VAL A 424 -20.09 5.09 -3.10
C VAL A 424 -19.80 3.63 -3.46
N LEU A 425 -18.51 3.28 -3.60
CA LEU A 425 -18.06 1.90 -3.85
C LEU A 425 -17.73 1.20 -2.54
N VAL A 426 -17.11 1.93 -1.62
CA VAL A 426 -16.85 1.52 -0.24
C VAL A 426 -17.19 2.70 0.64
N ARG A 427 -18.05 2.50 1.63
CA ARG A 427 -18.45 3.57 2.56
C ARG A 427 -17.32 3.88 3.56
N ARG A 428 -17.36 5.09 4.12
CA ARG A 428 -16.49 5.48 5.24
C ARG A 428 -16.78 4.58 6.44
N GLU A 429 -15.73 4.27 7.20
CA GLU A 429 -15.90 3.65 8.51
C GLU A 429 -16.44 4.63 9.54
N THR A 430 -17.17 4.09 10.50
CA THR A 430 -17.80 4.81 11.60
C THR A 430 -17.25 4.27 12.92
N GLU A 431 -17.56 4.93 14.03
CA GLU A 431 -17.23 4.42 15.38
C GLU A 431 -17.77 3.00 15.61
N HIS A 432 -18.96 2.69 15.07
CA HIS A 432 -19.51 1.35 15.13
C HIS A 432 -18.59 0.33 14.44
N ASP A 433 -18.01 0.67 13.29
CA ASP A 433 -17.11 -0.25 12.58
C ASP A 433 -15.84 -0.51 13.37
N LEU A 434 -15.28 0.53 14.01
CA LEU A 434 -14.09 0.43 14.87
C LEU A 434 -14.34 -0.49 16.07
N LEU A 435 -15.51 -0.39 16.67
CA LEU A 435 -15.90 -1.11 17.89
C LEU A 435 -16.56 -2.46 17.60
N ARG A 436 -16.77 -2.84 16.33
CA ARG A 436 -17.55 -4.03 15.97
C ARG A 436 -16.95 -5.34 16.48
N ARG A 437 -15.65 -5.35 16.77
CA ARG A 437 -14.92 -6.52 17.27
C ARG A 437 -14.78 -6.51 18.80
N ASP A 438 -15.15 -5.42 19.46
CA ASP A 438 -14.97 -5.27 20.89
C ASP A 438 -16.02 -6.07 21.65
N VAL A 439 -15.54 -6.87 22.61
CA VAL A 439 -16.41 -7.48 23.62
C VAL A 439 -16.38 -6.58 24.84
N PHE A 440 -17.42 -5.77 25.00
CA PHE A 440 -17.53 -4.86 26.13
C PHE A 440 -17.64 -5.64 27.44
N VAL A 441 -16.58 -5.57 28.26
CA VAL A 441 -16.59 -6.17 29.59
C VAL A 441 -17.47 -5.31 30.49
N ARG A 442 -18.58 -5.87 30.98
CA ARG A 442 -19.34 -5.24 32.05
C ARG A 442 -18.49 -5.27 33.31
N THR A 443 -18.18 -4.10 33.87
CA THR A 443 -17.66 -4.04 35.23
C THR A 443 -18.72 -4.66 36.13
N MET A 444 -18.39 -5.80 36.77
CA MET A 444 -19.17 -6.27 37.89
C MET A 444 -18.96 -5.26 39.01
N VAL A 445 -19.82 -4.24 39.05
CA VAL A 445 -20.00 -3.50 40.29
C VAL A 445 -20.62 -4.53 41.24
N ALA A 446 -19.79 -5.08 42.12
CA ALA A 446 -20.30 -5.80 43.27
C ALA A 446 -21.25 -4.84 43.97
N THR A 447 -22.55 -5.10 43.84
CA THR A 447 -23.56 -4.53 44.71
C THR A 447 -23.26 -5.06 46.10
N THR A 448 -22.32 -4.41 46.79
CA THR A 448 -22.33 -4.39 48.24
C THR A 448 -23.59 -3.64 48.60
N GLU A 449 -24.63 -4.37 49.01
CA GLU A 449 -25.75 -3.80 49.74
C GLU A 449 -25.15 -3.02 50.93
N ARG A 450 -25.01 -1.70 50.76
CA ARG A 450 -24.82 -0.83 51.91
C ARG A 450 -26.18 -0.73 52.59
N SER A 451 -26.33 -1.49 53.68
CA SER A 451 -27.29 -1.12 54.73
C SER A 451 -27.06 0.35 55.12
N PRO A 452 -28.12 1.14 55.38
CA PRO A 452 -27.98 2.56 55.66
C PRO A 452 -27.35 2.70 57.05
N THR A 453 -26.05 2.96 57.08
CA THR A 453 -25.35 3.27 58.33
C THR A 453 -24.81 4.68 58.23
N MET A 454 -25.08 5.42 59.31
CA MET A 454 -24.99 6.86 59.46
C MET A 454 -23.66 7.47 58.98
N THR A 455 -23.81 8.67 58.42
CA THR A 455 -22.76 9.62 58.07
C THR A 455 -21.79 9.87 59.22
N ALA A 456 -20.52 9.57 58.98
CA ALA A 456 -19.39 10.22 59.66
C ALA A 456 -18.71 11.17 58.65
N PRO A 457 -18.11 12.30 59.09
CA PRO A 457 -17.50 13.26 58.18
C PRO A 457 -16.29 12.62 57.49
N GLN A 458 -16.22 12.71 56.17
CA GLN A 458 -15.02 12.33 55.42
C GLN A 458 -13.91 13.36 55.69
N GLU A 459 -12.73 12.88 56.09
CA GLU A 459 -11.51 13.67 56.03
C GLU A 459 -11.22 14.06 54.57
N PRO A 460 -10.67 15.26 54.31
CA PRO A 460 -10.45 15.73 52.95
C PRO A 460 -9.43 14.84 52.25
N ILE A 461 -9.80 14.36 51.06
CA ILE A 461 -8.93 13.66 50.13
C ILE A 461 -7.84 14.65 49.68
N GLU A 462 -6.57 14.35 49.97
CA GLU A 462 -5.45 15.10 49.40
C GLU A 462 -5.44 14.91 47.88
N THR A 463 -5.59 16.01 47.14
CA THR A 463 -5.55 16.04 45.69
C THR A 463 -4.17 16.49 45.21
N ASP A 464 -3.65 15.89 44.14
CA ASP A 464 -2.40 16.27 43.44
C ASP A 464 -2.40 17.72 42.90
N TYR A 465 -3.52 18.41 43.08
CA TYR A 465 -3.78 19.78 42.67
C TYR A 465 -4.39 20.54 43.86
N THR A 466 -3.97 21.77 44.06
CA THR A 466 -4.61 22.71 44.98
C THR A 466 -6.05 23.00 44.53
N GLY A 467 -6.91 23.51 45.42
CA GLY A 467 -8.30 23.84 45.10
C GLY A 467 -8.51 24.85 43.94
N GLY A 468 -7.44 25.53 43.50
CA GLY A 468 -7.43 26.39 42.31
C GLY A 468 -6.97 25.70 41.01
N GLY A 469 -6.78 24.38 41.01
CA GLY A 469 -6.35 23.62 39.82
C GLY A 469 -4.86 23.70 39.50
N VAL A 470 -4.03 24.19 40.44
CA VAL A 470 -2.56 24.24 40.28
C VAL A 470 -1.95 22.98 40.90
N PRO A 471 -1.10 22.22 40.17
CA PRO A 471 -0.50 20.99 40.69
C PRO A 471 0.37 21.26 41.94
N THR A 472 0.36 20.34 42.90
CA THR A 472 1.18 20.43 44.10
C THR A 472 2.66 20.20 43.77
N PHE A 473 3.55 20.74 44.61
CA PHE A 473 4.99 20.59 44.40
C PHE A 473 5.43 19.13 44.39
N ASP A 474 4.82 18.29 45.23
CA ASP A 474 5.12 16.86 45.31
C ASP A 474 4.73 16.12 44.02
N TYR A 475 3.58 16.46 43.43
CA TYR A 475 3.17 15.92 42.12
C TYR A 475 4.12 16.36 40.99
N VAL A 476 4.57 17.62 40.99
CA VAL A 476 5.54 18.11 40.00
C VAL A 476 6.90 17.43 40.18
N ARG A 477 7.36 17.26 41.43
CA ARG A 477 8.62 16.58 41.76
C ARG A 477 8.61 15.14 41.24
N GLU A 478 7.58 14.35 41.54
CA GLU A 478 7.46 12.96 41.08
C GLU A 478 7.45 12.85 39.54
N ARG A 479 6.77 13.77 38.84
CA ARG A 479 6.75 13.79 37.37
C ARG A 479 8.10 14.10 36.74
N VAL A 480 8.88 15.01 37.35
CA VAL A 480 10.21 15.39 36.86
C VAL A 480 11.21 14.26 37.13
N GLU A 481 11.19 13.69 38.32
CA GLU A 481 12.06 12.57 38.70
C GLU A 481 11.72 11.30 37.88
N GLY A 482 10.43 11.02 37.67
CA GLY A 482 9.96 9.89 36.86
C GLY A 482 10.32 10.00 35.37
N LYS A 483 10.29 11.21 34.78
CA LYS A 483 10.74 11.41 33.38
C LYS A 483 12.25 11.24 33.21
N LEU A 484 13.04 11.59 34.23
CA LEU A 484 14.48 11.42 34.19
C LEU A 484 14.86 9.94 34.34
N ALA A 485 14.21 9.21 35.24
CA ALA A 485 14.39 7.77 35.43
C ALA A 485 13.92 6.93 34.21
N GLY A 486 12.83 7.33 33.54
CA GLY A 486 12.26 6.62 32.40
C GLY A 486 13.09 6.67 31.10
N SER A 487 14.17 7.47 31.05
CA SER A 487 15.05 7.58 29.88
C SER A 487 16.15 6.51 29.81
N ALA A 488 16.17 5.55 30.73
CA ALA A 488 17.14 4.44 30.78
C ALA A 488 16.94 3.35 29.71
N GLY A 489 15.90 3.44 28.87
CA GLY A 489 15.50 2.36 27.94
C GLY A 489 15.79 2.60 26.45
N ALA A 490 16.60 3.58 26.07
CA ALA A 490 16.84 3.87 24.64
C ALA A 490 18.31 4.20 24.34
N THR A 491 19.16 3.17 24.33
CA THR A 491 20.46 3.21 23.64
C THR A 491 20.95 1.80 23.31
N GLU A 492 20.46 1.24 22.20
CA GLU A 492 21.22 0.31 21.37
C GLU A 492 21.11 0.82 19.93
N LEU A 493 22.07 1.66 19.53
CA LEU A 493 22.54 1.95 18.17
C LEU A 493 23.39 3.21 18.23
N ALA A 494 24.67 3.05 18.58
CA ALA A 494 25.69 4.07 18.34
C ALA A 494 27.01 3.37 18.05
N GLY A 495 27.16 2.94 16.79
CA GLY A 495 28.47 2.70 16.20
C GLY A 495 29.03 4.03 15.70
N GLU A 496 30.29 4.28 16.08
CA GLU A 496 31.24 5.24 15.50
C GLU A 496 31.02 6.73 15.78
N LEU A 497 31.69 7.25 16.81
CA LEU A 497 32.42 8.53 16.84
C LEU A 497 33.34 8.56 18.10
N PRO A 498 34.50 9.25 18.09
CA PRO A 498 35.49 9.20 19.18
C PRO A 498 35.12 10.15 20.32
N GLU A 499 35.38 9.72 21.56
CA GLU A 499 35.09 10.38 22.86
C GLU A 499 33.62 10.34 23.34
N ALA A 500 33.07 9.13 23.48
CA ALA A 500 31.86 8.94 24.27
C ALA A 500 32.21 9.00 25.79
N LYS A 501 31.73 10.03 26.50
CA LYS A 501 31.77 10.12 27.97
C LYS A 501 31.14 8.88 28.60
N SER A 502 31.70 8.41 29.71
CA SER A 502 31.21 7.20 30.39
C SER A 502 29.74 7.36 30.82
N VAL A 503 29.02 6.24 30.87
CA VAL A 503 27.60 6.21 31.28
C VAL A 503 27.41 6.82 32.68
N GLU A 504 28.37 6.63 33.59
CA GLU A 504 28.35 7.20 34.94
C GLU A 504 28.45 8.73 34.95
N GLU A 505 29.30 9.32 34.09
CA GLU A 505 29.40 10.78 33.97
C GLU A 505 28.13 11.40 33.38
N GLN A 506 27.51 10.73 32.41
CA GLN A 506 26.26 11.18 31.81
C GLN A 506 25.09 11.13 32.81
N LEU A 507 25.06 10.11 33.68
CA LEU A 507 24.06 10.01 34.75
C LEU A 507 24.27 11.10 35.81
N ALA A 508 25.52 11.37 36.20
CA ALA A 508 25.85 12.40 37.19
C ALA A 508 25.52 13.82 36.70
N GLU A 509 25.81 14.15 35.43
CA GLU A 509 25.42 15.43 34.82
C GLU A 509 23.90 15.61 34.77
N ARG A 510 23.15 14.53 34.48
CA ARG A 510 21.68 14.55 34.41
C ARG A 510 21.03 14.69 35.79
N GLU A 511 21.56 14.03 36.81
CA GLU A 511 21.07 14.18 38.19
C GLU A 511 21.30 15.61 38.70
N LYS A 512 22.46 16.19 38.38
CA LYS A 512 22.78 17.59 38.69
C LYS A 512 21.84 18.57 37.98
N ALA A 513 21.53 18.33 36.70
CA ALA A 513 20.59 19.14 35.94
C ALA A 513 19.16 19.04 36.51
N GLY A 514 18.73 17.85 36.94
CA GLY A 514 17.43 17.63 37.61
C GLY A 514 17.31 18.42 38.92
N LYS A 515 18.33 18.35 39.79
CA LYS A 515 18.38 19.12 41.05
C LYS A 515 18.32 20.63 40.79
N SER A 516 19.08 21.13 39.82
CA SER A 516 19.08 22.55 39.45
C SER A 516 17.70 23.01 38.93
N LYS A 517 17.02 22.20 38.11
CA LYS A 517 15.68 22.52 37.59
C LYS A 517 14.61 22.55 38.69
N LEU A 518 14.71 21.65 39.66
CA LEU A 518 13.81 21.62 40.83
C LEU A 518 14.00 22.85 41.74
N GLU A 519 15.24 23.34 41.89
CA GLU A 519 15.51 24.58 42.62
C GLU A 519 14.99 25.82 41.90
N GLU A 520 15.10 25.86 40.57
CA GLU A 520 14.57 26.92 39.71
C GLU A 520 13.04 27.03 39.84
N ILE A 521 12.35 25.88 39.84
CA ILE A 521 10.90 25.79 40.06
C ILE A 521 10.53 26.21 41.49
N ARG A 522 11.31 25.82 42.51
CA ARG A 522 11.09 26.26 43.90
C ARG A 522 11.18 27.77 44.06
N ARG A 523 12.13 28.43 43.37
CA ARG A 523 12.23 29.90 43.39
C ARG A 523 11.02 30.55 42.72
N ALA A 524 10.62 30.05 41.56
CA ALA A 524 9.45 30.56 40.83
C ALA A 524 8.15 30.43 41.65
N MET A 525 7.98 29.34 42.40
CA MET A 525 6.78 29.12 43.23
C MET A 525 6.75 29.95 44.53
N ARG A 526 7.89 30.46 45.01
CA ARG A 526 7.95 31.34 46.19
C ARG A 526 7.77 32.83 45.85
N GLY A 527 7.62 33.17 44.56
CA GLY A 527 7.50 34.56 44.11
C GLY A 527 8.82 35.35 44.16
N GLU A 528 9.96 34.69 44.36
CA GLU A 528 11.29 35.32 44.37
C GLU A 528 11.92 35.29 42.96
N GLY A 529 11.21 35.84 41.99
CA GLY A 529 11.70 36.02 40.61
C GLY A 529 11.75 37.51 40.27
N GLY A 530 12.94 38.12 40.42
CA GLY A 530 13.30 39.37 39.77
C GLY A 530 13.86 39.11 38.38
#